data_AF-Q7S1T8-F1
#
_entry.id   AF-Q7S1T8-F1
#
_cell.length_a   1.000
_cell.length_b   1.000
_cell.length_c   1.000
_cell.angle_alpha   90.00
_cell.angle_beta   90.00
_cell.angle_gamma   90.00
#
_symmetry.space_group_name_H-M   'P 1'
#
loop_
_entity.id
_entity.type
_entity.pdbx_description
1 polymer ?
#
loop_
_entity_poly.entity_id
_entity_poly.type
_entity_poly.pdbx_seq_one_letter_code
_entity_poly.pdbx_strand_id
1 'polypeptide(L)'
;MMGLLKYWFKECYNNHPYCRPSSPSFSPTRLLLIENEYSARIVETKDCNAHYPYVALSHCWGTVSRLKLQKSNMADLLKHIRITELPTTYREGISVTLALGFSYIWIDSLCIIQDDEKDWAEEAAMMKDVFEHCFINLSATAAPDSLQSNFTHRDATSILLLEGGELSSAPHRPRSIPDVVALPTTLGLRDASFGRMESRGL
;
A
#
# COMPACT_ATOMS: atom_id res chain seq x y z
N MET A 1 -17.11 -2.80 6.28
CA MET A 1 -16.12 -1.76 5.96
C MET A 1 -15.33 -2.07 4.70
N MET A 2 -14.66 -3.23 4.59
CA MET A 2 -13.82 -3.55 3.43
C MET A 2 -14.57 -3.74 2.09
N GLY A 3 -15.85 -4.14 2.11
CA GLY A 3 -16.63 -4.32 0.87
C GLY A 3 -16.77 -3.05 0.03
N LEU A 4 -17.01 -1.91 0.69
CA LEU A 4 -17.14 -0.62 0.01
C LEU A 4 -15.79 -0.18 -0.60
N LEU A 5 -14.70 -0.37 0.13
CA LEU A 5 -13.35 -0.08 -0.37
C LEU A 5 -13.03 -0.89 -1.64
N LYS A 6 -13.27 -2.20 -1.63
CA LYS A 6 -13.06 -3.07 -2.80
C LYS A 6 -13.92 -2.63 -3.98
N TYR A 7 -15.17 -2.22 -3.73
CA TYR A 7 -16.06 -1.70 -4.76
C TYR A 7 -15.49 -0.43 -5.40
N TRP A 8 -15.15 0.60 -4.61
CA TRP A 8 -14.61 1.86 -5.12
C TRP A 8 -13.29 1.66 -5.86
N PHE A 9 -12.41 0.81 -5.35
CA PHE A 9 -11.18 0.47 -6.05
C PHE A 9 -11.48 -0.17 -7.42
N LYS A 10 -12.36 -1.17 -7.46
CA LYS A 10 -12.74 -1.84 -8.71
C LYS A 10 -13.39 -0.88 -9.70
N GLU A 11 -14.28 -0.01 -9.22
CA GLU A 11 -14.94 1.00 -10.03
C GLU A 11 -13.92 1.97 -10.63
N CYS A 12 -13.04 2.52 -9.81
CA CYS A 12 -11.98 3.43 -10.23
C CYS A 12 -11.05 2.77 -11.26
N TYR A 13 -10.54 1.58 -10.97
CA TYR A 13 -9.62 0.87 -11.85
C TYR A 13 -10.23 0.52 -13.19
N ASN A 14 -11.49 0.07 -13.22
CA ASN A 14 -12.12 -0.37 -14.47
C ASN A 14 -12.66 0.80 -15.30
N ASN A 15 -13.19 1.84 -14.66
CA ASN A 15 -14.00 2.86 -15.34
C ASN A 15 -13.33 4.24 -15.41
N HIS A 16 -12.21 4.49 -14.72
CA HIS A 16 -11.47 5.75 -14.80
C HIS A 16 -10.09 5.56 -15.47
N PRO A 17 -9.97 5.83 -16.79
CA PRO A 17 -8.72 5.65 -17.52
C PRO A 17 -7.53 6.43 -16.93
N TYR A 18 -7.79 7.63 -16.41
CA TYR A 18 -6.77 8.50 -15.80
C TYR A 18 -6.31 8.06 -14.41
N CYS A 19 -7.06 7.17 -13.75
CA CYS A 19 -6.69 6.64 -12.44
C CYS A 19 -5.91 5.33 -12.52
N ARG A 20 -5.78 4.74 -13.71
CA ARG A 20 -4.96 3.55 -13.89
C ARG A 20 -3.49 3.97 -13.80
N PRO A 21 -2.69 3.30 -12.94
CA PRO A 21 -1.26 3.56 -12.92
C PRO A 21 -0.68 3.25 -14.30
N SER A 22 0.00 4.24 -14.89
CA SER A 22 0.83 4.03 -16.08
C SER A 22 1.83 2.95 -15.74
N SER A 23 1.88 1.83 -16.49
CA SER A 23 2.81 0.71 -16.22
C SER A 23 4.25 1.19 -16.32
N PRO A 24 4.95 1.49 -15.21
CA PRO A 24 6.27 2.09 -15.26
C PRO A 24 7.32 1.01 -15.00
N SER A 25 8.50 1.19 -15.56
CA SER A 25 9.69 0.43 -15.21
C SER A 25 10.22 0.74 -13.80
N PHE A 26 9.52 1.57 -13.04
CA PHE A 26 9.91 1.99 -11.70
C PHE A 26 9.54 0.93 -10.66
N SER A 27 10.48 0.71 -9.73
CA SER A 27 10.24 0.03 -8.47
C SER A 27 11.05 0.75 -7.40
N PRO A 28 10.51 0.92 -6.17
CA PRO A 28 11.32 1.31 -5.04
C PRO A 28 12.50 0.35 -4.86
N THR A 29 13.52 0.78 -4.13
CA THR A 29 14.68 -0.07 -3.81
C THR A 29 14.33 -1.18 -2.83
N ARG A 30 13.38 -0.92 -1.92
CA ARG A 30 12.88 -1.84 -0.90
C ARG A 30 11.37 -1.78 -0.81
N LEU A 31 10.74 -2.93 -0.58
CA LEU A 31 9.31 -3.06 -0.27
C LEU A 31 9.12 -3.98 0.93
N LEU A 32 8.01 -3.82 1.64
CA LEU A 32 7.55 -4.81 2.62
C LEU A 32 6.68 -5.83 1.88
N LEU A 33 7.19 -7.06 1.74
CA LEU A 33 6.41 -8.21 1.27
C LEU A 33 5.57 -8.74 2.43
N ILE A 34 4.26 -8.74 2.25
CA ILE A 34 3.28 -9.31 3.16
C ILE A 34 3.03 -10.76 2.71
N GLU A 35 3.47 -11.72 3.53
CA GLU A 35 3.33 -13.14 3.23
C GLU A 35 1.94 -13.65 3.65
N ASN A 36 1.41 -13.12 4.75
CA ASN A 36 0.07 -13.36 5.28
C ASN A 36 -0.30 -12.29 6.33
N GLU A 37 -1.43 -12.46 7.02
CA GLU A 37 -1.91 -11.51 8.04
C GLU A 37 -1.01 -11.38 9.28
N TYR A 38 -0.06 -12.30 9.46
CA TYR A 38 0.81 -12.37 10.64
C TYR A 38 2.31 -12.18 10.33
N SER A 39 2.73 -12.46 9.09
CA SER A 39 4.12 -12.43 8.65
C SER A 39 4.33 -11.48 7.48
N ALA A 40 5.37 -10.66 7.58
CA ALA A 40 5.91 -9.87 6.49
C ALA A 40 7.44 -9.94 6.53
N ARG A 41 8.11 -9.41 5.50
CA ARG A 41 9.56 -9.18 5.50
C ARG A 41 9.92 -8.13 4.47
N ILE A 42 11.07 -7.50 4.66
CA ILE A 42 11.61 -6.57 3.66
C ILE A 42 12.16 -7.39 2.48
N VAL A 43 11.96 -6.88 1.28
CA VAL A 43 12.60 -7.36 0.05
C VAL A 43 13.34 -6.22 -0.62
N GLU A 44 14.53 -6.51 -1.13
CA GLU A 44 15.25 -5.61 -2.03
C GLU A 44 14.73 -5.84 -3.46
N THR A 45 14.29 -4.76 -4.10
CA THR A 45 13.62 -4.79 -5.40
C THR A 45 14.40 -4.05 -6.50
N LYS A 46 15.47 -3.34 -6.12
CA LYS A 46 16.32 -2.55 -7.04
C LYS A 46 16.90 -3.38 -8.19
N ASP A 47 17.27 -4.64 -7.92
CA ASP A 47 17.95 -5.51 -8.90
C ASP A 47 17.02 -6.53 -9.56
N CYS A 48 15.74 -6.48 -9.23
CA CYS A 48 14.76 -7.40 -9.78
C CYS A 48 14.19 -6.80 -11.07
N ASN A 49 14.37 -7.47 -12.20
CA ASN A 49 13.77 -7.09 -13.50
C ASN A 49 12.24 -7.35 -13.55
N ALA A 50 11.59 -7.34 -12.39
CA ALA A 50 10.18 -7.63 -12.20
C ALA A 50 9.47 -6.36 -11.72
N HIS A 51 8.28 -6.13 -12.27
CA HIS A 51 7.40 -5.09 -11.76
C HIS A 51 6.66 -5.61 -10.52
N TYR A 52 6.72 -4.86 -9.42
CA TYR A 52 6.04 -5.18 -8.17
C TYR A 52 4.87 -4.21 -7.96
N PRO A 53 3.62 -4.58 -8.24
CA PRO A 53 2.48 -3.77 -7.84
C PRO A 53 2.47 -3.59 -6.32
N TYR A 54 2.61 -2.34 -5.86
CA TYR A 54 2.65 -2.02 -4.43
C TYR A 54 1.68 -0.91 -4.04
N VAL A 55 1.30 -0.95 -2.78
CA VAL A 55 0.56 0.11 -2.09
C VAL A 55 1.56 1.00 -1.35
N ALA A 56 1.37 2.32 -1.36
CA ALA A 56 2.14 3.22 -0.50
C ALA A 56 1.32 3.59 0.74
N LEU A 57 1.96 3.70 1.90
CA LEU A 57 1.34 4.22 3.12
C LEU A 57 1.90 5.60 3.45
N SER A 58 1.02 6.59 3.52
CA SER A 58 1.31 7.93 4.02
C SER A 58 0.73 8.07 5.44
N HIS A 59 1.57 8.31 6.43
CA HIS A 59 1.17 8.40 7.84
C HIS A 59 2.03 9.40 8.62
N CYS A 60 1.46 9.92 9.72
CA CYS A 60 2.22 10.64 10.73
C CYS A 60 2.99 9.65 11.61
N TRP A 61 4.31 9.81 11.70
CA TRP A 61 5.16 8.94 12.53
C TRP A 61 4.88 9.11 14.02
N GLY A 62 4.51 10.33 14.42
CA GLY A 62 4.43 10.74 15.82
C GLY A 62 5.78 10.70 16.53
N THR A 63 5.78 10.84 17.85
CA THR A 63 7.00 10.85 18.68
C THR A 63 7.45 9.44 19.10
N VAL A 64 6.63 8.40 18.88
CA VAL A 64 6.85 7.04 19.42
C VAL A 64 6.72 5.97 18.32
N SER A 65 7.40 6.16 17.19
CA SER A 65 7.57 5.07 16.20
C SER A 65 8.63 4.08 16.70
N ARG A 66 8.22 2.84 16.95
CA ARG A 66 9.04 1.82 17.63
C ARG A 66 9.88 0.95 16.68
N LEU A 67 9.38 0.64 15.50
CA LEU A 67 10.11 -0.17 14.52
C LEU A 67 10.46 0.66 13.31
N LYS A 68 11.76 0.75 13.04
CA LYS A 68 12.35 1.45 11.92
C LYS A 68 13.47 0.57 11.34
N LEU A 69 13.65 0.62 10.04
CA LEU A 69 14.79 -0.04 9.40
C LEU A 69 16.07 0.71 9.76
N GLN A 70 17.03 -0.04 10.31
CA GLN A 70 18.37 0.43 10.66
C GLN A 70 19.39 -0.59 10.17
N LYS A 71 20.64 -0.16 9.98
CA LYS A 71 21.72 -1.09 9.57
C LYS A 71 21.83 -2.30 10.49
N SER A 72 21.65 -2.09 11.79
CA SER A 72 21.78 -3.11 12.82
C SER A 72 20.69 -4.19 12.78
N ASN A 73 19.49 -3.87 12.29
CA ASN A 73 18.34 -4.78 12.28
C ASN A 73 17.93 -5.25 10.87
N MET A 74 18.56 -4.70 9.81
CA MET A 74 18.25 -5.02 8.41
C MET A 74 18.25 -6.52 8.13
N ALA A 75 19.27 -7.25 8.59
CA ALA A 75 19.40 -8.69 8.35
C ALA A 75 18.24 -9.51 8.97
N ASP A 76 17.64 -9.03 10.06
CA ASP A 76 16.50 -9.69 10.70
C ASP A 76 15.19 -9.31 10.00
N LEU A 77 15.02 -8.03 9.66
CA LEU A 77 13.82 -7.54 8.96
C LEU A 77 13.69 -8.07 7.52
N LEU A 78 14.80 -8.40 6.86
CA LEU A 78 14.82 -9.11 5.58
C LEU A 78 14.33 -10.57 5.68
N LYS A 79 14.47 -11.18 6.86
CA LYS A 79 14.03 -12.57 7.09
C LYS A 79 12.57 -12.61 7.51
N HIS A 80 12.19 -11.81 8.50
CA HIS A 80 10.88 -11.89 9.12
C HIS A 80 10.52 -10.67 9.96
N ILE A 81 9.25 -10.28 9.88
CA ILE A 81 8.59 -9.25 10.65
C ILE A 81 7.27 -9.83 11.16
N ARG A 82 7.09 -9.84 12.48
CA ARG A 82 5.80 -10.18 13.10
C ARG A 82 4.87 -8.99 12.99
N ILE A 83 3.82 -9.10 12.19
CA ILE A 83 2.86 -8.00 11.96
C ILE A 83 2.21 -7.55 13.27
N THR A 84 1.99 -8.46 14.22
CA THR A 84 1.41 -8.16 15.53
C THR A 84 2.24 -7.19 16.36
N GLU A 85 3.55 -7.08 16.11
CA GLU A 85 4.46 -6.16 16.81
C GLU A 85 4.55 -4.78 16.15
N LEU A 86 3.95 -4.61 14.97
CA LEU A 86 3.93 -3.34 14.25
C LEU A 86 2.96 -2.34 14.91
N PRO A 87 3.23 -1.03 14.74
CA PRO A 87 2.27 0.02 15.07
C PRO A 87 0.89 -0.23 14.46
N THR A 88 -0.17 0.22 15.14
CA THR A 88 -1.56 -0.02 14.73
C THR A 88 -1.82 0.46 13.30
N THR A 89 -1.36 1.65 12.93
CA THR A 89 -1.50 2.20 11.57
C THR A 89 -0.88 1.29 10.51
N TYR A 90 0.25 0.62 10.83
CA TYR A 90 0.93 -0.25 9.87
C TYR A 90 0.14 -1.55 9.71
N ARG A 91 -0.37 -2.12 10.82
CA ARG A 91 -1.24 -3.30 10.78
C ARG A 91 -2.52 -3.05 9.98
N GLU A 92 -3.13 -1.88 10.17
CA GLU A 92 -4.31 -1.47 9.41
C GLU A 92 -3.99 -1.29 7.93
N GLY A 93 -2.88 -0.62 7.59
CA GLY A 93 -2.41 -0.49 6.22
C GLY A 93 -2.14 -1.84 5.55
N ILE A 94 -1.51 -2.77 6.25
CA ILE A 94 -1.26 -4.14 5.78
C ILE A 94 -2.57 -4.90 5.56
N SER A 95 -3.51 -4.83 6.51
CA SER A 95 -4.83 -5.45 6.38
C SER A 95 -5.59 -4.93 5.16
N VAL A 96 -5.55 -3.62 4.93
CA VAL A 96 -6.15 -3.00 3.74
C VAL A 96 -5.46 -3.45 2.46
N THR A 97 -4.13 -3.51 2.46
CA THR A 97 -3.32 -3.96 1.32
C THR A 97 -3.69 -5.38 0.91
N LEU A 98 -3.76 -6.31 1.87
CA LEU A 98 -4.21 -7.69 1.64
C LEU A 98 -5.66 -7.74 1.16
N ALA A 99 -6.55 -6.95 1.76
CA ALA A 99 -7.97 -6.92 1.37
C ALA A 99 -8.16 -6.47 -0.09
N LEU A 100 -7.28 -5.59 -0.58
CA LEU A 100 -7.26 -5.11 -1.97
C LEU A 100 -6.56 -6.07 -2.95
N GLY A 101 -5.94 -7.14 -2.46
CA GLY A 101 -5.28 -8.15 -3.29
C GLY A 101 -3.82 -7.85 -3.63
N PHE A 102 -3.18 -6.94 -2.89
CA PHE A 102 -1.75 -6.65 -3.03
C PHE A 102 -0.95 -7.36 -1.95
N SER A 103 0.30 -7.70 -2.28
CA SER A 103 1.26 -8.33 -1.35
C SER A 103 2.41 -7.41 -0.98
N TYR A 104 2.52 -6.24 -1.59
CA TYR A 104 3.62 -5.31 -1.33
C TYR A 104 3.07 -3.98 -0.83
N ILE A 105 3.67 -3.49 0.26
CA ILE A 105 3.43 -2.16 0.77
C ILE A 105 4.76 -1.43 0.97
N TRP A 106 4.79 -0.15 0.62
CA TRP A 106 5.90 0.74 0.94
C TRP A 106 5.53 1.58 2.16
N ILE A 107 6.39 1.53 3.18
CA ILE A 107 6.27 2.29 4.42
C ILE A 107 7.64 2.91 4.68
N ASP A 108 7.76 4.24 4.58
CA ASP A 108 9.02 4.99 4.69
C ASP A 108 9.94 4.52 5.82
N SER A 109 9.43 4.36 7.03
CA SER A 109 10.18 3.98 8.22
C SER A 109 10.75 2.57 8.15
N LEU A 110 10.16 1.67 7.34
CA LEU A 110 10.58 0.28 7.16
C LEU A 110 11.27 0.04 5.81
N CYS A 111 11.10 0.96 4.86
CA CYS A 111 11.63 0.85 3.51
C CYS A 111 12.76 1.82 3.25
N ILE A 112 13.25 2.58 4.24
CA ILE A 112 14.42 3.47 4.14
C ILE A 112 15.30 3.22 5.36
N ILE A 113 16.63 3.11 5.20
CA ILE A 113 17.56 2.91 6.31
C ILE A 113 17.70 4.24 7.07
N GLN A 114 17.09 4.32 8.25
CA GLN A 114 16.89 5.58 8.98
C GLN A 114 18.17 6.13 9.63
N ASP A 115 19.18 5.30 9.82
CA ASP A 115 20.49 5.64 10.39
C ASP A 115 21.60 5.69 9.32
N ASP A 116 21.24 5.79 8.04
CA ASP A 116 22.16 6.00 6.93
C ASP A 116 21.77 7.26 6.15
N GLU A 117 22.57 8.33 6.31
CA GLU A 117 22.33 9.60 5.62
C GLU A 117 22.37 9.47 4.09
N LYS A 118 23.22 8.59 3.55
CA LYS A 118 23.34 8.39 2.11
C LYS A 118 22.12 7.67 1.57
N ASP A 119 21.72 6.57 2.21
CA ASP A 119 20.51 5.82 1.86
C ASP A 119 19.29 6.74 1.93
N TRP A 120 19.15 7.47 3.04
CA TRP A 120 18.05 8.40 3.23
C TRP A 120 17.99 9.46 2.12
N ALA A 121 19.11 10.05 1.73
CA ALA A 121 19.16 11.05 0.67
C ALA A 121 18.77 10.48 -0.70
N GLU A 122 19.20 9.26 -1.03
CA GLU A 122 18.81 8.56 -2.26
C GLU A 122 17.30 8.27 -2.26
N GLU A 123 16.76 7.71 -1.18
CA GLU A 123 15.33 7.39 -1.06
C GLU A 123 14.44 8.63 -1.04
N ALA A 124 14.85 9.68 -0.34
CA ALA A 124 14.13 10.94 -0.29
C ALA A 124 14.04 11.59 -1.68
N ALA A 125 15.08 11.48 -2.50
CA ALA A 125 15.07 11.97 -3.88
C ALA A 125 14.06 11.19 -4.77
N MET A 126 13.86 9.90 -4.50
CA MET A 126 12.92 9.04 -5.23
C MET A 126 11.50 9.04 -4.65
N MET A 127 11.27 9.67 -3.49
CA MET A 127 10.01 9.67 -2.76
C MET A 127 8.81 10.04 -3.64
N LYS A 128 8.98 11.06 -4.49
CA LYS A 128 7.95 11.48 -5.45
C LYS A 128 7.56 10.32 -6.36
N ASP A 129 8.55 9.65 -6.95
CA ASP A 129 8.36 8.53 -7.85
C ASP A 129 7.73 7.33 -7.13
N VAL A 130 8.07 7.10 -5.86
CA VAL A 130 7.44 6.05 -5.04
C VAL A 130 5.93 6.29 -4.91
N PHE A 131 5.50 7.52 -4.61
CA PHE A 131 4.07 7.82 -4.49
C PHE A 131 3.37 7.91 -5.84
N GLU A 132 4.04 8.42 -6.87
CA GLU A 132 3.48 8.57 -8.22
C GLU A 132 3.20 7.21 -8.89
N HIS A 133 4.07 6.24 -8.68
CA HIS A 133 3.99 4.93 -9.34
C HIS A 133 3.36 3.82 -8.47
N CYS A 134 2.92 4.13 -7.25
CA CYS A 134 2.16 3.17 -6.45
C CYS A 134 0.79 2.89 -7.09
N PHE A 135 0.26 1.68 -6.89
CA PHE A 135 -1.09 1.36 -7.37
C PHE A 135 -2.16 2.12 -6.59
N ILE A 136 -1.94 2.28 -5.28
CA ILE A 136 -2.84 2.95 -4.35
C ILE A 136 -1.98 3.59 -3.26
N ASN A 137 -2.27 4.85 -2.94
CA ASN A 137 -1.76 5.50 -1.74
C ASN A 137 -2.82 5.43 -0.63
N LEU A 138 -2.49 4.79 0.49
CA LEU A 138 -3.30 4.80 1.70
C LEU A 138 -2.85 5.96 2.57
N SER A 139 -3.75 6.90 2.85
CA SER A 139 -3.45 8.05 3.71
C SER A 139 -4.09 7.87 5.09
N ALA A 140 -3.26 7.67 6.10
CA ALA A 140 -3.65 7.56 7.50
C ALA A 140 -3.73 8.95 8.14
N THR A 141 -4.90 9.59 8.02
CA THR A 141 -5.14 10.98 8.44
C THR A 141 -5.97 11.13 9.71
N ALA A 142 -6.54 10.03 10.23
CA ALA A 142 -7.45 10.08 11.37
C ALA A 142 -6.69 9.99 12.71
N ALA A 143 -5.55 9.32 12.74
CA ALA A 143 -4.70 9.19 13.91
C ALA A 143 -3.61 10.28 13.93
N PRO A 144 -3.28 10.86 15.11
CA PRO A 144 -2.18 11.83 15.23
C PRO A 144 -0.80 11.17 15.18
N ASP A 145 -0.73 9.85 15.36
CA ASP A 145 0.49 9.04 15.38
C ASP A 145 0.24 7.63 14.80
N SER A 146 1.28 6.80 14.75
CA SER A 146 1.18 5.44 14.20
C SER A 146 0.62 4.39 15.18
N LEU A 147 0.40 4.75 16.45
CA LEU A 147 -0.05 3.82 17.50
C LEU A 147 -1.58 3.75 17.60
N GLN A 148 -2.28 4.80 17.18
CA GLN A 148 -3.73 4.89 17.24
C GLN A 148 -4.38 4.36 15.95
N SER A 149 -5.61 3.87 16.09
CA SER A 149 -6.39 3.35 14.97
C SER A 149 -6.86 4.47 14.05
N ASN A 150 -6.76 4.26 12.75
CA ASN A 150 -7.37 5.13 11.73
C ASN A 150 -8.82 4.72 11.41
N PHE A 151 -9.23 3.52 11.83
CA PHE A 151 -10.60 3.03 11.69
C PHE A 151 -11.49 3.65 12.75
N THR A 152 -12.00 4.83 12.42
CA THR A 152 -12.95 5.59 13.22
C THR A 152 -14.37 5.42 12.69
N HIS A 153 -15.34 5.49 13.58
CA HIS A 153 -16.74 5.58 13.16
C HIS A 153 -16.94 6.91 12.42
N ARG A 154 -17.38 6.84 11.16
CA ARG A 154 -17.76 8.00 10.37
C ARG A 154 -19.28 8.08 10.35
N ASP A 155 -19.83 9.18 10.87
CA ASP A 155 -21.22 9.50 10.68
C ASP A 155 -21.41 10.06 9.27
N ALA A 156 -22.09 9.31 8.40
CA ALA A 156 -22.33 9.75 7.03
C ALA A 156 -23.18 11.02 6.95
N THR A 157 -23.99 11.30 7.99
CA THR A 157 -24.81 12.52 8.05
C THR A 157 -23.97 13.76 8.37
N SER A 158 -22.77 13.62 8.92
CA SER A 158 -21.88 14.75 9.19
C SER A 158 -21.06 15.18 7.96
N ILE A 159 -21.26 14.55 6.80
CA ILE A 159 -20.57 14.91 5.55
C ILE A 159 -21.30 16.10 4.92
N LEU A 160 -20.65 17.26 4.93
CA LEU A 160 -21.10 18.46 4.22
C LEU A 160 -20.47 18.46 2.83
N LEU A 161 -21.29 18.58 1.79
CA LEU A 161 -20.78 18.80 0.44
C LEU A 161 -20.36 20.25 0.29
N LEU A 162 -19.20 20.45 -0.34
CA LEU A 162 -18.82 21.76 -0.86
C LEU A 162 -19.53 21.94 -2.20
N GLU A 163 -20.59 22.75 -2.22
CA GLU A 163 -21.24 23.20 -3.45
C GLU A 163 -20.70 24.59 -3.77
N GLY A 164 -19.99 24.74 -4.89
CA GLY A 164 -19.47 26.04 -5.33
C GLY A 164 -18.45 26.72 -4.41
N GLY A 165 -17.88 25.99 -3.44
CA GLY A 165 -16.92 26.54 -2.47
C GLY A 165 -17.54 26.98 -1.13
N GLU A 166 -18.86 26.84 -0.96
CA GLU A 166 -19.55 27.07 0.32
C GLU A 166 -20.01 25.72 0.93
N LEU A 167 -19.99 25.62 2.26
CA LEU A 167 -20.52 24.43 2.95
C LEU A 167 -22.04 24.40 2.81
N SER A 168 -22.58 23.33 2.23
CA SER A 168 -24.03 23.11 2.16
C SER A 168 -24.63 23.06 3.57
N SER A 169 -25.78 23.68 3.78
CA SER A 169 -26.44 23.78 5.08
C SER A 169 -27.24 22.53 5.48
N ALA A 170 -27.29 21.51 4.62
CA ALA A 170 -28.07 20.30 4.84
C ALA A 170 -27.20 19.03 4.75
N PRO A 171 -27.36 18.06 5.68
CA PRO A 171 -26.67 16.79 5.63
C PRO A 171 -27.12 15.96 4.42
N HIS A 172 -26.16 15.36 3.70
CA HIS A 172 -26.46 14.58 2.50
C HIS A 172 -27.10 13.23 2.85
N ARG A 173 -28.14 12.81 2.10
CA ARG A 173 -28.75 11.48 2.22
C ARG A 173 -27.87 10.43 1.52
N PRO A 174 -27.27 9.45 2.21
CA PRO A 174 -26.39 8.48 1.58
C PRO A 174 -27.12 7.71 0.47
N ARG A 175 -26.48 7.58 -0.71
CA ARG A 175 -27.00 6.69 -1.77
C ARG A 175 -26.87 5.24 -1.29
N SER A 176 -27.92 4.45 -1.48
CA SER A 176 -27.93 3.03 -1.18
C SER A 176 -26.83 2.31 -1.97
N ILE A 177 -26.00 1.55 -1.28
CA ILE A 177 -25.00 0.66 -1.90
C ILE A 177 -25.78 -0.46 -2.61
N PRO A 178 -25.60 -0.71 -3.91
CA PRO A 178 -26.21 -1.87 -4.57
C PRO A 178 -25.62 -3.16 -3.98
N ASP A 179 -26.47 -4.16 -3.79
CA ASP A 179 -26.09 -5.45 -3.19
C ASP A 179 -24.86 -6.04 -3.88
N VAL A 180 -23.84 -6.38 -3.07
CA VAL A 180 -22.58 -6.94 -3.55
C VAL A 180 -22.84 -8.33 -4.11
N VAL A 181 -23.04 -8.43 -5.42
CA VAL A 181 -23.07 -9.73 -6.12
C VAL A 181 -21.69 -10.37 -5.99
N ALA A 182 -21.65 -11.57 -5.41
CA ALA A 182 -20.44 -12.36 -5.26
C ALA A 182 -19.74 -12.55 -6.62
N LEU A 183 -18.44 -12.22 -6.69
CA LEU A 183 -17.63 -12.39 -7.89
C LEU A 183 -16.90 -13.76 -7.88
N PRO A 184 -16.73 -14.39 -9.05
CA PRO A 184 -16.01 -15.65 -9.19
C PRO A 184 -14.50 -15.49 -8.98
N THR A 185 -13.89 -16.48 -8.32
CA THR A 185 -12.55 -16.51 -7.73
C THR A 185 -11.37 -16.64 -8.71
N THR A 186 -11.40 -16.02 -9.89
CA THR A 186 -10.29 -16.20 -10.85
C THR A 186 -9.81 -14.88 -11.46
N LEU A 187 -8.91 -14.19 -10.75
CA LEU A 187 -7.91 -13.36 -11.43
C LEU A 187 -6.88 -14.33 -12.01
N GLY A 188 -6.96 -14.57 -13.32
CA GLY A 188 -6.04 -15.43 -14.04
C GLY A 188 -4.61 -14.87 -14.02
N LEU A 189 -3.79 -15.36 -13.11
CA LEU A 189 -2.35 -15.46 -13.29
C LEU A 189 -2.14 -16.39 -14.49
N ARG A 190 -1.87 -15.83 -15.67
CA ARG A 190 -1.43 -16.62 -16.82
C ARG A 190 0.01 -17.05 -16.57
N ASP A 191 0.20 -18.36 -16.62
CA ASP A 191 1.47 -19.08 -16.53
C ASP A 191 2.55 -18.46 -17.43
N ALA A 192 3.59 -17.89 -16.81
CA ALA A 192 4.87 -17.70 -17.47
C ALA A 192 5.59 -19.05 -17.50
N SER A 193 5.30 -19.84 -18.55
CA SER A 193 6.00 -21.09 -18.80
C SER A 193 7.48 -20.81 -19.11
N PHE A 194 8.35 -21.37 -18.27
CA PHE A 194 9.80 -21.30 -18.34
C PHE A 194 10.29 -22.07 -19.59
N GLY A 195 10.56 -21.35 -20.67
CA GLY A 195 11.15 -21.90 -21.89
C GLY A 195 12.63 -22.25 -21.68
N ARG A 196 12.90 -23.54 -21.48
CA ARG A 196 14.24 -24.14 -21.50
C ARG A 196 14.82 -24.01 -22.91
N MET A 197 15.86 -23.20 -23.09
CA MET A 197 16.64 -23.15 -24.33
C MET A 197 17.81 -24.13 -24.20
N GLU A 198 17.68 -25.28 -24.87
CA GLU A 198 18.72 -26.28 -25.02
C GLU A 198 19.79 -25.84 -26.02
N SER A 199 21.03 -26.18 -25.67
CA SER A 199 22.24 -26.09 -26.46
C SER A 199 22.26 -27.10 -27.62
N ARG A 200 22.49 -26.62 -28.84
CA ARG A 200 23.09 -27.33 -30.00
C ARG A 200 23.81 -26.25 -30.82
N GLY A 201 25.07 -26.34 -31.21
CA GLY A 201 25.87 -27.50 -31.58
C GLY A 201 26.04 -27.48 -33.09
N LEU A 202 27.27 -27.12 -33.53
CA LEU A 202 27.82 -26.93 -34.88
C LEU A 202 27.77 -25.49 -35.42
#